data_AF-A0A060C0W5-F1
#
_entry.id   AF-A0A060C0W5-F1
#
_cell.length_a   1.000
_cell.length_b   1.000
_cell.length_c   1.000
_cell.angle_alpha   90.00
_cell.angle_beta   90.00
_cell.angle_gamma   90.00
#
_symmetry.space_group_name_H-M   'P 1'
#
loop_
_entity.id
_entity.type
_entity.pdbx_description
1 polymer ?
#
loop_
_entity_poly.entity_id
_entity_poly.type
_entity_poly.pdbx_seq_one_letter_code
_entity_poly.pdbx_strand_id
1 'polypeptide(L)'
;GAAASAGGADAAREAPYHWRNVAILGGGFVTGLQWHPQAGSPLYARTDVGGAYRRDAGSERWVPLLDWLPAADDNLYGIESLALDPSDPDRLYLAAGTYTQPQAGHGAILRSNDRGAHFQRADL
;
A
#
# COMPACT_ATOMS: atom_id res chain seq x y z
N GLY A 1 0.91 51.26 25.71
CA GLY A 1 1.29 49.87 26.07
C GLY A 1 1.46 49.10 24.79
N ALA A 2 2.57 48.39 24.63
CA ALA A 2 3.03 47.76 23.39
C ALA A 2 2.09 46.66 22.89
N ALA A 3 1.86 46.61 21.57
CA ALA A 3 1.24 45.48 20.89
C ALA A 3 2.25 44.34 20.76
N ALA A 4 1.91 43.17 21.30
CA ALA A 4 2.70 41.96 21.13
C ALA A 4 2.54 41.46 19.68
N SER A 5 3.64 41.39 18.94
CA SER A 5 3.70 40.67 17.67
C SER A 5 3.61 39.18 17.96
N ALA A 6 2.52 38.53 17.52
CA ALA A 6 2.44 37.09 17.50
C ALA A 6 3.54 36.55 16.58
N GLY A 7 4.50 35.82 17.15
CA GLY A 7 5.52 35.11 16.39
C GLY A 7 4.84 34.11 15.47
N GLY A 8 4.98 34.31 14.15
CA GLY A 8 4.55 33.33 13.16
C GLY A 8 5.32 32.04 13.39
N ALA A 9 4.61 30.95 13.66
CA ALA A 9 5.19 29.62 13.63
C ALA A 9 5.73 29.39 12.21
N ASP A 10 7.03 29.20 12.09
CA ASP A 10 7.68 28.90 10.82
C ASP A 10 7.16 27.53 10.36
N ALA A 11 6.34 27.52 9.32
CA ALA A 11 5.81 26.28 8.77
C ALA A 11 7.00 25.44 8.29
N ALA A 12 7.13 24.21 8.80
CA ALA A 12 8.19 23.31 8.40
C ALA A 12 8.17 23.15 6.87
N ARG A 13 9.22 23.66 6.22
CA ARG A 13 9.37 23.55 4.76
C ARG A 13 9.81 22.13 4.43
N GLU A 14 8.92 21.35 3.81
CA GLU A 14 9.31 20.05 3.24
C GLU A 14 10.38 20.24 2.17
N ALA A 15 11.50 19.54 2.33
CA ALA A 15 12.52 19.41 1.32
C ALA A 15 12.25 18.15 0.49
N PRO A 16 12.59 18.14 -0.82
CA PRO A 16 12.44 16.94 -1.63
C PRO A 16 13.34 15.82 -1.10
N TYR A 17 12.78 14.61 -1.01
CA TYR A 17 13.49 13.39 -0.60
C TYR A 17 13.33 12.28 -1.63
N HIS A 18 14.34 11.42 -1.72
CA HIS A 18 14.29 10.19 -2.52
C HIS A 18 14.26 8.98 -1.60
N TRP A 19 13.09 8.38 -1.47
CA TRP A 19 12.89 7.17 -0.68
C TRP A 19 13.23 5.93 -1.49
N ARG A 20 14.01 5.02 -0.89
CA ARG A 20 14.30 3.69 -1.42
C ARG A 20 14.63 2.74 -0.27
N ASN A 21 14.28 1.48 -0.42
CA ASN A 21 14.70 0.43 0.50
C ASN A 21 16.21 0.22 0.45
N VAL A 22 16.80 -0.08 1.60
CA VAL A 22 18.14 -0.70 1.66
C VAL A 22 18.02 -2.12 1.12
N ALA A 23 18.98 -2.54 0.29
CA ALA A 23 18.93 -3.83 -0.39
C ALA A 23 19.21 -5.00 0.57
N ILE A 24 18.16 -5.53 1.20
CA ILE A 24 18.14 -6.81 1.92
C ILE A 24 17.45 -7.90 1.08
N LEU A 25 16.62 -7.50 0.10
CA LEU A 25 15.67 -8.33 -0.64
C LEU A 25 14.52 -8.79 0.26
N GLY A 26 13.91 -9.96 -0.02
CA GLY A 26 12.77 -10.47 0.76
C GLY A 26 13.13 -10.85 2.20
N GLY A 27 12.66 -12.01 2.66
CA GLY A 27 12.94 -12.53 4.02
C GLY A 27 11.72 -12.56 4.95
N GLY A 28 10.60 -11.95 4.55
CA GLY A 28 9.29 -12.14 5.18
C GLY A 28 8.47 -13.26 4.51
N PHE A 29 7.24 -13.46 4.99
CA PHE A 29 6.34 -14.46 4.44
C PHE A 29 5.43 -13.88 3.34
N VAL A 30 5.68 -14.28 2.10
CA VAL A 30 4.77 -14.01 0.98
C VAL A 30 3.65 -15.05 1.00
N THR A 31 2.44 -14.60 1.29
CA THR A 31 1.28 -15.47 1.56
C THR A 31 0.45 -15.78 0.32
N GLY A 32 0.70 -15.09 -0.80
CA GLY A 32 0.06 -15.42 -2.07
C GLY A 32 0.64 -14.68 -3.27
N LEU A 33 0.51 -15.32 -4.44
CA LEU A 33 0.83 -14.77 -5.74
C LEU A 33 -0.40 -14.88 -6.63
N GLN A 34 -0.71 -13.81 -7.37
CA GLN A 34 -1.87 -13.78 -8.27
C GLN A 34 -1.46 -13.28 -9.65
N TRP A 35 -1.72 -14.11 -10.66
CA TRP A 35 -1.60 -13.73 -12.06
C TRP A 35 -2.98 -13.36 -12.59
N HIS A 36 -3.03 -12.31 -13.40
CA HIS A 36 -4.22 -12.01 -14.19
C HIS A 36 -4.29 -12.97 -15.38
N PRO A 37 -5.49 -13.48 -15.77
CA PRO A 37 -5.62 -14.46 -16.84
C PRO A 37 -5.26 -13.93 -18.23
N GLN A 38 -5.34 -12.61 -18.46
CA GLN A 38 -4.92 -11.98 -19.71
C GLN A 38 -3.40 -11.96 -19.83
N ALA A 39 -2.88 -12.49 -20.93
CA ALA A 39 -1.45 -12.50 -21.23
C ALA A 39 -0.83 -11.09 -21.21
N GLY A 40 0.39 -10.99 -20.66
CA GLY A 40 1.12 -9.73 -20.54
C GLY A 40 0.71 -8.83 -19.37
N SER A 41 -0.28 -9.24 -18.58
CA SER A 41 -0.69 -8.53 -17.37
C SER A 41 0.32 -8.74 -16.22
N PRO A 42 0.42 -7.79 -15.28
CA PRO A 42 1.37 -7.91 -14.17
C PRO A 42 1.01 -9.05 -13.21
N LEU A 43 2.05 -9.59 -12.57
CA LEU A 43 1.95 -10.48 -11.41
C LEU A 43 1.85 -9.65 -10.14
N TYR A 44 1.01 -10.08 -9.20
CA TYR A 44 0.88 -9.47 -7.88
C TYR A 44 1.27 -10.43 -6.76
N ALA A 45 1.74 -9.87 -5.66
CA ALA A 45 2.05 -10.60 -4.43
C ALA A 45 1.33 -9.94 -3.23
N ARG A 46 0.92 -10.77 -2.27
CA ARG A 46 0.43 -10.33 -0.96
C ARG A 46 1.30 -10.93 0.16
N THR A 47 1.38 -10.22 1.27
CA THR A 47 2.20 -10.61 2.44
C THR A 47 1.38 -10.53 3.72
N ASP A 48 1.89 -11.14 4.78
CA ASP A 48 1.26 -11.16 6.10
C ASP A 48 1.33 -9.82 6.84
N VAL A 49 2.43 -9.05 6.70
CA VAL A 49 2.61 -7.75 7.40
C VAL A 49 3.27 -6.65 6.55
N GLY A 50 3.60 -6.93 5.29
CA GLY A 50 4.42 -6.06 4.44
C GLY A 50 3.69 -5.46 3.24
N GLY A 51 2.37 -5.50 3.23
CA GLY A 51 1.52 -4.99 2.16
C GLY A 51 1.40 -5.90 0.92
N ALA A 52 1.05 -5.28 -0.19
CA ALA A 52 0.94 -5.91 -1.50
C ALA A 52 1.91 -5.28 -2.51
N TYR A 53 2.31 -6.08 -3.49
CA TYR A 53 3.30 -5.68 -4.49
C TYR A 53 2.85 -6.06 -5.90
N ARG A 54 3.29 -5.28 -6.89
CA ARG A 54 3.16 -5.58 -8.32
C ARG A 54 4.53 -5.80 -8.94
N ARG A 55 4.71 -6.86 -9.71
CA ARG A 55 5.94 -7.08 -10.48
C ARG A 55 5.99 -6.11 -11.66
N ASP A 56 7.07 -5.35 -11.75
CA ASP A 56 7.37 -4.53 -12.91
C ASP A 56 7.93 -5.40 -14.03
N ALA A 57 7.23 -5.43 -15.16
CA ALA A 57 7.61 -6.21 -16.34
C ALA A 57 8.93 -5.74 -16.95
N GLY A 58 9.30 -4.47 -16.77
CA GLY A 58 10.49 -3.87 -17.38
C GLY A 58 11.78 -4.03 -16.57
N SER A 59 11.70 -4.33 -15.27
CA SER A 59 12.87 -4.25 -14.38
C SER A 59 13.09 -5.41 -13.42
N GLU A 60 12.30 -6.50 -13.51
CA GLU A 60 12.30 -7.63 -12.56
C GLU A 60 12.12 -7.22 -11.08
N ARG A 61 11.69 -5.97 -10.83
CA ARG A 61 11.46 -5.43 -9.49
C ARG A 61 10.02 -5.59 -9.05
N TRP A 62 9.82 -5.51 -7.74
CA TRP A 62 8.50 -5.41 -7.13
C TRP A 62 8.25 -3.97 -6.71
N VAL A 63 7.10 -3.44 -7.12
CA VAL A 63 6.62 -2.11 -6.75
C VAL A 63 5.66 -2.27 -5.58
N PRO A 64 5.93 -1.65 -4.40
CA PRO A 64 4.99 -1.66 -3.28
C PRO A 64 3.75 -0.83 -3.64
N LEU A 65 2.57 -1.30 -3.22
CA LEU A 65 1.29 -0.68 -3.56
C LEU A 65 0.69 0.13 -2.41
N LEU A 66 1.23 0.00 -1.20
CA LEU A 66 0.59 0.49 0.03
C LEU A 66 1.46 1.44 0.87
N ASP A 67 2.62 1.88 0.36
CA ASP A 67 3.52 2.83 1.06
C ASP A 67 2.89 4.21 1.32
N TRP A 68 1.70 4.47 0.76
CA TRP A 68 0.92 5.68 1.02
C TRP A 68 0.13 5.62 2.33
N LEU A 69 -0.05 4.43 2.93
CA LEU A 69 -0.77 4.27 4.18
C LEU A 69 -0.01 4.95 5.33
N PRO A 70 -0.69 5.77 6.15
CA PRO A 70 -0.07 6.38 7.32
C PRO A 70 0.26 5.31 8.36
N ALA A 71 1.21 5.61 9.24
CA ALA A 71 1.60 4.70 10.33
C ALA A 71 0.44 4.33 11.27
N ALA A 72 -0.62 5.16 11.34
CA ALA A 72 -1.82 4.88 12.12
C ALA A 72 -2.69 3.75 11.53
N ASP A 73 -2.48 3.39 10.27
CA ASP A 73 -3.17 2.30 9.57
C ASP A 73 -2.28 1.04 9.47
N ASP A 74 -1.37 0.83 10.42
CA ASP A 74 -0.39 -0.26 10.41
C ASP A 74 -1.03 -1.65 10.21
N ASN A 75 -2.21 -1.88 10.81
CA ASN A 75 -2.96 -3.12 10.67
C ASN A 75 -3.36 -3.43 9.23
N LEU A 76 -3.43 -2.43 8.35
CA LEU A 76 -3.80 -2.61 6.93
C LEU A 76 -2.63 -3.07 6.04
N TYR A 77 -1.40 -3.16 6.58
CA TYR A 77 -0.29 -3.78 5.84
C TYR A 77 -0.40 -5.30 5.75
N GLY A 78 -1.21 -5.96 6.58
CA GLY A 78 -1.54 -7.37 6.39
C GLY A 78 -2.59 -7.53 5.30
N ILE A 79 -2.27 -8.33 4.28
CA ILE A 79 -3.16 -8.53 3.14
C ILE A 79 -3.70 -9.95 3.16
N GLU A 80 -4.89 -10.08 3.74
CA GLU A 80 -5.61 -11.34 3.87
C GLU A 80 -5.93 -11.94 2.50
N SER A 81 -6.37 -11.10 1.55
CA SER A 81 -6.68 -11.56 0.20
C SER A 81 -6.44 -10.48 -0.85
N LEU A 82 -6.16 -10.94 -2.07
CA LEU A 82 -6.00 -10.12 -3.27
C LEU A 82 -6.79 -10.76 -4.40
N ALA A 83 -7.65 -9.97 -5.05
CA ALA A 83 -8.43 -10.40 -6.20
C ALA A 83 -8.18 -9.47 -7.40
N LEU A 84 -8.17 -10.05 -8.60
CA LEU A 84 -8.07 -9.34 -9.87
C LEU A 84 -9.38 -9.50 -10.64
N ASP A 85 -9.81 -8.45 -11.34
CA ASP A 85 -11.00 -8.53 -12.21
C ASP A 85 -10.60 -9.20 -13.54
N PRO A 86 -11.07 -10.42 -13.86
CA PRO A 86 -10.66 -11.13 -15.08
C PRO A 86 -11.12 -10.44 -16.37
N SER A 87 -12.05 -9.49 -16.29
CA SER A 87 -12.55 -8.71 -17.42
C SER A 87 -11.84 -7.37 -17.62
N ASP A 88 -11.06 -6.94 -16.62
CA ASP A 88 -10.37 -5.64 -16.61
C ASP A 88 -9.01 -5.77 -15.88
N PRO A 89 -7.88 -5.86 -16.62
CA PRO A 89 -6.55 -6.05 -16.03
C PRO A 89 -6.06 -4.86 -15.19
N ASP A 90 -6.76 -3.71 -15.23
CA ASP A 90 -6.42 -2.54 -14.44
C ASP A 90 -7.06 -2.57 -13.04
N ARG A 91 -8.03 -3.47 -12.82
CA ARG A 91 -8.75 -3.56 -11.55
C ARG A 91 -8.21 -4.65 -10.63
N LEU A 92 -8.00 -4.25 -9.37
CA LEU A 92 -7.72 -5.17 -8.28
C LEU A 92 -8.35 -4.73 -6.96
N TYR A 93 -8.47 -5.69 -6.06
CA TYR A 93 -9.05 -5.53 -4.74
C TYR A 93 -8.16 -6.18 -3.70
N LEU A 94 -7.99 -5.52 -2.55
CA LEU A 94 -7.27 -6.03 -1.40
C LEU A 94 -8.21 -6.07 -0.20
N ALA A 95 -8.26 -7.21 0.49
CA ALA A 95 -8.80 -7.29 1.85
C ALA A 95 -7.62 -7.07 2.80
N ALA A 96 -7.62 -5.92 3.48
CA ALA A 96 -6.53 -5.45 4.33
C ALA A 96 -6.92 -5.54 5.82
N GLY A 97 -6.01 -6.08 6.64
CA GLY A 97 -6.17 -6.32 8.07
C GLY A 97 -5.26 -7.47 8.54
N THR A 98 -4.44 -7.23 9.56
CA THR A 98 -3.45 -8.20 10.08
C THR A 98 -4.00 -8.95 11.29
N TYR A 99 -4.62 -8.23 12.22
CA TYR A 99 -5.13 -8.76 13.48
C TYR A 99 -6.60 -8.42 13.67
N THR A 100 -7.31 -9.29 14.38
CA THR A 100 -8.76 -9.18 14.67
C THR A 100 -9.04 -8.84 16.14
N GLN A 101 -7.99 -8.57 16.92
CA GLN A 101 -8.12 -8.17 18.31
C GLN A 101 -8.70 -6.74 18.39
N PRO A 102 -9.51 -6.41 19.42
CA PRO A 102 -10.20 -5.11 19.50
C PRO A 102 -9.28 -3.88 19.40
N GLN A 103 -8.00 -4.01 19.75
CA GLN A 103 -7.03 -2.92 19.76
C GLN A 103 -6.35 -2.67 18.41
N ALA A 104 -6.47 -3.59 17.44
CA ALA A 104 -5.75 -3.53 16.16
C ALA A 104 -6.37 -2.59 15.13
N GLY A 105 -7.55 -2.02 15.41
CA GLY A 105 -8.31 -1.28 14.41
C GLY A 105 -9.04 -2.21 13.43
N HIS A 106 -9.95 -1.62 12.66
CA HIS A 106 -10.78 -2.35 11.70
C HIS A 106 -10.01 -2.66 10.41
N GLY A 107 -10.45 -3.71 9.72
CA GLY A 107 -9.97 -3.99 8.36
C GLY A 107 -10.60 -3.05 7.34
N ALA A 108 -10.13 -3.15 6.10
CA ALA A 108 -10.66 -2.38 4.98
C ALA A 108 -10.64 -3.18 3.68
N ILE A 109 -11.54 -2.83 2.76
CA ILE A 109 -11.43 -3.21 1.35
C ILE A 109 -10.81 -2.05 0.58
N LEU A 110 -9.70 -2.31 -0.09
CA LEU A 110 -9.04 -1.35 -0.99
C LEU A 110 -9.31 -1.76 -2.42
N ARG A 111 -9.81 -0.83 -3.24
CA ARG A 111 -10.04 -1.06 -4.68
C ARG A 111 -9.19 -0.11 -5.52
N SER A 112 -8.59 -0.63 -6.57
CA SER A 112 -7.85 0.14 -7.57
C SER A 112 -8.43 -0.10 -8.95
N ASN A 113 -8.34 0.90 -9.82
CA ASN A 113 -8.65 0.81 -11.26
C ASN A 113 -7.45 1.22 -12.13
N ASP A 114 -6.24 1.24 -11.57
CA ASP A 114 -5.00 1.61 -12.26
C ASP A 114 -3.81 0.72 -11.86
N ARG A 115 -4.08 -0.57 -11.67
CA ARG A 115 -3.10 -1.60 -11.29
C ARG A 115 -2.45 -1.38 -9.92
N GLY A 116 -3.05 -0.57 -9.06
CA GLY A 116 -2.63 -0.34 -7.68
C GLY A 116 -1.72 0.86 -7.52
N ALA A 117 -1.77 1.82 -8.47
CA ALA A 117 -1.12 3.10 -8.28
C ALA A 117 -1.93 3.98 -7.31
N HIS A 118 -3.26 3.90 -7.36
CA HIS A 118 -4.16 4.59 -6.44
C HIS A 118 -5.26 3.65 -5.94
N PHE A 119 -5.73 3.88 -4.72
CA PHE A 119 -6.80 3.09 -4.11
C PHE A 119 -7.94 3.97 -3.59
N GLN A 120 -9.14 3.44 -3.68
CA GLN A 120 -10.30 3.87 -2.91
C GLN A 120 -10.50 2.88 -1.76
N ARG A 121 -10.70 3.40 -0.55
CA ARG A 121 -10.84 2.63 0.69
C ARG A 121 -12.29 2.57 1.14
N ALA A 122 -12.72 1.41 1.61
CA ALA A 122 -13.98 1.20 2.34
C ALA A 122 -13.68 0.47 3.65
N ASP A 123 -13.95 1.12 4.78
CA ASP A 123 -13.74 0.57 6.13
C ASP A 123 -14.81 -0.47 6.49
N LEU A 124 -14.44 -1.42 7.39
CA LEU A 124 -15.29 -2.50 7.89
C LEU A 124 -15.78 -2.28 9.33
#